data_AF-A0A4Q5UA61-F1
#
_entry.id   AF-A0A4Q5UA61-F1
#
_cell.length_a   1.000
_cell.length_b   1.000
_cell.length_c   1.000
_cell.angle_alpha   90.00
_cell.angle_beta   90.00
_cell.angle_gamma   90.00
#
_symmetry.space_group_name_H-M   'P 1'
#
loop_
_entity.id
_entity.type
_entity.pdbx_description
1 polymer ?
#
loop_
_entity_poly.entity_id
_entity_poly.type
_entity_poly.pdbx_seq_one_letter_code
_entity_poly.pdbx_strand_id
1 'polypeptide(L)'
;KGAGIINHIWITIAPGTDIIKRDDLVIRMYWDGLKGASVASPLGSFFGQGWNEAYPLMSQPFYAAPGGSKALVSYFSMPFEKGAVIEIENQGDKNVEAFYYYVDYYEMDKLPADLGRFHAWFNRELTQTDSVMGENEWDVLGPTMPNKTGEGNYLIADIRGKGSFVGVNYYVHCPSPMWYGEGDDMIFIDGEKEPTLKGTGTEDYFNTSWSPKTIYQTPQFGAARVNTTDDAYLSNGWLGRTHVYRFNITDPIYFDKSLKFTIEHGHNNNLVLDLRSVAYWYQSTASAVPTLLPLVDRKLMPMISPVDIHKWRDAWRKSNKAGTKMWGAE
;
A
#
# COMPACT_ATOMS: atom_id res chain seq x y z
N LYS A 1 -8.21 -22.41 19.30
CA LYS A 1 -9.05 -21.99 20.47
C LYS A 1 -8.11 -21.65 21.63
N GLY A 2 -8.58 -21.06 22.73
CA GLY A 2 -7.71 -20.70 23.85
C GLY A 2 -6.84 -19.46 23.58
N ALA A 3 -5.78 -19.29 24.36
CA ALA A 3 -4.83 -18.19 24.23
C ALA A 3 -3.54 -18.64 23.51
N GLY A 4 -2.92 -17.74 22.77
CA GLY A 4 -1.70 -18.02 22.05
C GLY A 4 -1.18 -16.85 21.22
N ILE A 5 -0.04 -17.06 20.56
CA ILE A 5 0.59 -16.06 19.69
C ILE A 5 0.99 -16.75 18.39
N ILE A 6 0.31 -16.42 17.28
CA ILE A 6 0.79 -16.80 15.94
C ILE A 6 2.09 -16.04 15.70
N ASN A 7 3.12 -16.70 15.21
CA ASN A 7 4.45 -16.10 15.01
C ASN A 7 5.03 -16.37 13.61
N HIS A 8 4.39 -17.25 12.84
CA HIS A 8 4.77 -17.57 11.49
C HIS A 8 3.53 -18.03 10.72
N ILE A 9 3.33 -17.40 9.56
CA ILE A 9 2.37 -17.83 8.56
C ILE A 9 3.13 -18.04 7.27
N TRP A 10 2.98 -19.20 6.65
CA TRP A 10 3.45 -19.47 5.29
C TRP A 10 2.26 -19.86 4.42
N ILE A 11 2.17 -19.34 3.20
CA ILE A 11 1.11 -19.65 2.24
C ILE A 11 1.71 -19.80 0.84
N THR A 12 1.22 -20.75 0.05
CA THR A 12 1.38 -20.77 -1.41
C THR A 12 0.12 -21.31 -2.08
N ILE A 13 -0.09 -20.94 -3.34
CA ILE A 13 -1.35 -21.14 -4.06
C ILE A 13 -1.06 -21.74 -5.43
N ALA A 14 -1.89 -22.70 -5.83
CA ALA A 14 -1.96 -23.23 -7.20
C ALA A 14 -3.39 -23.09 -7.75
N PRO A 15 -3.56 -22.79 -9.04
CA PRO A 15 -2.51 -22.50 -10.04
C PRO A 15 -1.74 -21.19 -9.79
N GLY A 16 -0.69 -20.95 -10.57
CA GLY A 16 0.19 -19.78 -10.41
C GLY A 16 -0.51 -18.43 -10.65
N THR A 17 0.24 -17.35 -10.43
CA THR A 17 -0.27 -15.96 -10.51
C THR A 17 -0.71 -15.53 -11.91
N ASP A 18 -0.29 -16.27 -12.94
CA ASP A 18 -0.74 -16.15 -14.32
C ASP A 18 -2.22 -16.54 -14.51
N ILE A 19 -2.76 -17.35 -13.60
CA ILE A 19 -4.16 -17.80 -13.60
C ILE A 19 -4.92 -17.25 -12.39
N ILE A 20 -4.33 -17.35 -11.20
CA ILE A 20 -4.93 -16.90 -9.93
C ILE A 20 -4.42 -15.51 -9.57
N LYS A 21 -5.35 -14.56 -9.55
CA LYS A 21 -5.12 -13.19 -9.09
C LYS A 21 -5.10 -13.16 -7.57
N ARG A 22 -3.92 -13.02 -6.96
CA ARG A 22 -3.77 -13.00 -5.49
C ARG A 22 -4.50 -11.83 -4.81
N ASP A 23 -4.78 -10.74 -5.52
CA ASP A 23 -5.57 -9.63 -4.99
C ASP A 23 -7.10 -9.87 -5.09
N ASP A 24 -7.52 -10.93 -5.79
CA ASP A 24 -8.92 -11.40 -5.82
C ASP A 24 -9.20 -12.38 -4.67
N LEU A 25 -8.15 -12.86 -3.98
CA LEU A 25 -8.26 -13.61 -2.74
C LEU A 25 -8.21 -12.63 -1.56
N VAL A 26 -9.12 -12.77 -0.60
CA VAL A 26 -9.15 -11.91 0.60
C VAL A 26 -8.77 -12.73 1.81
N ILE A 27 -7.81 -12.22 2.60
CA ILE A 27 -7.51 -12.74 3.93
C ILE A 27 -8.23 -11.91 4.98
N ARG A 28 -8.91 -12.60 5.90
CA ARG A 28 -9.47 -11.99 7.11
C ARG A 28 -9.00 -12.71 8.36
N MET A 29 -8.75 -11.97 9.42
CA MET A 29 -8.41 -12.55 10.72
C MET A 29 -9.29 -11.95 11.81
N TYR A 30 -9.77 -12.83 12.70
CA TYR A 30 -10.70 -12.52 13.78
C TYR A 30 -10.09 -12.98 15.09
N TRP A 31 -10.00 -12.07 16.04
CA TRP A 31 -9.41 -12.33 17.35
C TRP A 31 -10.48 -12.33 18.44
N ASP A 32 -10.27 -13.12 19.47
CA ASP A 32 -11.00 -13.08 20.74
C ASP A 32 -12.53 -13.23 20.63
N GLY A 33 -13.01 -13.91 19.58
CA GLY A 33 -14.43 -14.09 19.30
C GLY A 33 -15.13 -12.83 18.76
N LEU A 34 -14.37 -11.82 18.35
CA LEU A 34 -14.91 -10.65 17.66
C LEU A 34 -15.56 -11.05 16.33
N LYS A 35 -16.77 -10.55 16.06
CA LYS A 35 -17.49 -10.82 14.81
C LYS A 35 -16.92 -10.04 13.61
N GLY A 36 -16.38 -8.86 13.85
CA GLY A 36 -15.69 -8.06 12.84
C GLY A 36 -14.24 -8.50 12.70
N ALA A 37 -13.70 -8.46 11.49
CA ALA A 37 -12.31 -8.80 11.23
C ALA A 37 -11.38 -7.68 11.71
N SER A 38 -10.29 -8.03 12.39
CA SER A 38 -9.21 -7.11 12.75
C SER A 38 -8.13 -7.03 11.66
N VAL A 39 -8.09 -8.03 10.78
CA VAL A 39 -7.30 -8.01 9.56
C VAL A 39 -8.25 -8.17 8.39
N ALA A 40 -8.17 -7.30 7.39
CA ALA A 40 -8.86 -7.46 6.11
C ALA A 40 -8.01 -6.88 4.98
N SER A 41 -7.61 -7.71 4.03
CA SER A 41 -6.78 -7.30 2.89
C SER A 41 -6.90 -8.29 1.74
N PRO A 42 -6.73 -7.86 0.47
CA PRO A 42 -6.29 -8.75 -0.58
C PRO A 42 -5.04 -9.51 -0.14
N LEU A 43 -4.98 -10.81 -0.42
CA LEU A 43 -3.94 -11.70 0.07
C LEU A 43 -2.57 -11.32 -0.50
N GLY A 44 -2.50 -11.03 -1.80
CA GLY A 44 -1.28 -10.52 -2.44
C GLY A 44 -0.76 -9.27 -1.76
N SER A 45 -1.60 -8.23 -1.71
CA SER A 45 -1.28 -6.95 -1.08
C SER A 45 -0.88 -7.08 0.41
N PHE A 46 -1.47 -8.00 1.17
CA PHE A 46 -1.08 -8.23 2.58
C PHE A 46 0.38 -8.69 2.70
N PHE A 47 0.85 -9.55 1.78
CA PHE A 47 2.21 -10.08 1.79
C PHE A 47 3.20 -9.27 0.95
N GLY A 48 2.86 -8.04 0.56
CA GLY A 48 3.78 -7.22 -0.22
C GLY A 48 3.84 -7.61 -1.71
N GLN A 49 2.75 -8.13 -2.28
CA GLN A 49 2.66 -8.56 -3.69
C GLN A 49 1.46 -7.87 -4.38
N GLY A 50 1.68 -6.67 -4.90
CA GLY A 50 0.62 -5.83 -5.48
C GLY A 50 0.26 -6.20 -6.93
N TRP A 51 -0.94 -5.78 -7.35
CA TRP A 51 -1.44 -5.82 -8.74
C TRP A 51 -1.49 -7.20 -9.38
N ASN A 52 -1.63 -8.27 -8.58
CA ASN A 52 -1.49 -9.66 -9.04
C ASN A 52 -0.12 -9.99 -9.66
N GLU A 53 0.88 -9.14 -9.48
CA GLU A 53 2.25 -9.40 -9.90
C GLU A 53 2.95 -10.32 -8.89
N ALA A 54 4.07 -10.92 -9.30
CA ALA A 54 4.91 -11.74 -8.45
C ALA A 54 6.37 -11.29 -8.58
N TYR A 55 6.95 -10.89 -7.47
CA TYR A 55 8.32 -10.37 -7.41
C TYR A 55 8.93 -10.61 -6.03
N PRO A 56 10.26 -10.77 -5.91
CA PRO A 56 10.90 -11.03 -4.63
C PRO A 56 10.64 -9.92 -3.62
N LEU A 57 10.34 -10.30 -2.39
CA LEU A 57 10.32 -9.39 -1.24
C LEU A 57 11.14 -10.03 -0.13
N MET A 58 12.06 -9.26 0.43
CA MET A 58 12.91 -9.64 1.55
C MET A 58 12.86 -8.52 2.59
N SER A 59 11.92 -8.60 3.52
CA SER A 59 11.83 -7.71 4.67
C SER A 59 11.81 -8.52 5.96
N GLN A 60 11.89 -7.86 7.10
CA GLN A 60 11.85 -8.51 8.41
C GLN A 60 10.49 -9.19 8.66
N PRO A 61 9.33 -8.52 8.51
CA PRO A 61 8.04 -9.15 8.78
C PRO A 61 7.48 -9.96 7.62
N PHE A 62 7.95 -9.78 6.37
CA PHE A 62 7.40 -10.44 5.20
C PHE A 62 8.45 -10.93 4.21
N TYR A 63 8.19 -12.10 3.61
CA TYR A 63 8.94 -12.60 2.46
C TYR A 63 8.01 -13.07 1.35
N ALA A 64 8.42 -12.80 0.11
CA ALA A 64 7.92 -13.48 -1.09
C ALA A 64 9.09 -14.28 -1.67
N ALA A 65 9.26 -15.51 -1.17
CA ALA A 65 10.48 -16.30 -1.31
C ALA A 65 10.59 -17.02 -2.69
N PRO A 66 11.78 -17.56 -3.05
CA PRO A 66 12.02 -18.23 -4.34
C PRO A 66 11.01 -19.33 -4.71
N GLY A 67 10.89 -19.63 -6.01
CA GLY A 67 9.77 -20.38 -6.59
C GLY A 67 8.82 -19.48 -7.39
N GLY A 68 9.33 -18.37 -7.94
CA GLY A 68 8.54 -17.35 -8.62
C GLY A 68 7.76 -16.45 -7.68
N SER A 69 8.29 -16.19 -6.47
CA SER A 69 7.65 -15.32 -5.45
C SER A 69 6.26 -15.78 -5.02
N LYS A 70 6.07 -17.11 -5.02
CA LYS A 70 4.80 -17.77 -4.68
C LYS A 70 4.72 -18.17 -3.20
N ALA A 71 5.86 -18.29 -2.51
CA ALA A 71 5.91 -18.56 -1.08
C ALA A 71 5.77 -17.25 -0.28
N LEU A 72 4.58 -17.04 0.27
CA LEU A 72 4.22 -15.87 1.06
C LEU A 72 4.46 -16.17 2.53
N VAL A 73 5.33 -15.41 3.19
CA VAL A 73 5.71 -15.63 4.60
C VAL A 73 5.47 -14.38 5.42
N SER A 74 4.90 -14.54 6.60
CA SER A 74 4.77 -13.47 7.60
C SER A 74 5.38 -13.93 8.93
N TYR A 75 6.12 -13.02 9.57
CA TYR A 75 6.69 -13.19 10.92
C TYR A 75 6.10 -12.19 11.93
N PHE A 76 4.97 -11.54 11.62
CA PHE A 76 4.28 -10.74 12.62
C PHE A 76 3.74 -11.64 13.75
N SER A 77 4.00 -11.21 14.99
CA SER A 77 3.39 -11.83 16.17
C SER A 77 1.91 -11.44 16.26
N MET A 78 0.99 -12.38 16.36
CA MET A 78 -0.45 -12.10 16.45
C MET A 78 -1.03 -12.75 17.71
N PRO A 79 -0.98 -12.06 18.86
CA PRO A 79 -1.54 -12.56 20.11
C PRO A 79 -3.08 -12.66 20.05
N PHE A 80 -3.64 -13.66 20.72
CA PHE A 80 -5.08 -13.84 20.94
C PHE A 80 -5.31 -14.55 22.28
N GLU A 81 -6.42 -14.26 22.95
CA GLU A 81 -6.79 -14.77 24.28
C GLU A 81 -8.02 -15.69 24.25
N LYS A 82 -8.99 -15.42 23.36
CA LYS A 82 -10.24 -16.22 23.23
C LYS A 82 -10.35 -16.88 21.86
N GLY A 83 -9.21 -17.32 21.32
CA GLY A 83 -9.07 -17.97 20.03
C GLY A 83 -8.91 -17.01 18.85
N ALA A 84 -8.47 -17.58 17.74
CA ALA A 84 -8.28 -16.92 16.45
C ALA A 84 -9.03 -17.68 15.35
N VAL A 85 -9.50 -16.94 14.33
CA VAL A 85 -9.99 -17.50 13.06
C VAL A 85 -9.29 -16.76 11.94
N ILE A 86 -8.73 -17.51 10.98
CA ILE A 86 -8.21 -16.98 9.72
C ILE A 86 -9.10 -17.51 8.60
N GLU A 87 -9.66 -16.59 7.81
CA GLU A 87 -10.53 -16.87 6.68
C GLU A 87 -9.84 -16.47 5.38
N ILE A 88 -10.03 -17.28 4.34
CA ILE A 88 -9.64 -16.98 2.97
C ILE A 88 -10.90 -17.04 2.10
N GLU A 89 -11.23 -15.94 1.46
CA GLU A 89 -12.35 -15.84 0.51
C GLU A 89 -11.80 -15.70 -0.91
N ASN A 90 -12.24 -16.55 -1.83
CA ASN A 90 -11.97 -16.38 -3.25
C ASN A 90 -13.07 -15.55 -3.91
N GLN A 91 -12.75 -14.32 -4.31
CA GLN A 91 -13.67 -13.43 -5.02
C GLN A 91 -13.47 -13.46 -6.54
N GLY A 92 -12.45 -14.17 -7.01
CA GLY A 92 -12.11 -14.29 -8.42
C GLY A 92 -13.03 -15.24 -9.19
N ASP A 93 -12.85 -15.29 -10.50
CA ASP A 93 -13.62 -16.15 -11.41
C ASP A 93 -12.95 -17.51 -11.66
N LYS A 94 -11.79 -17.77 -11.03
CA LYS A 94 -10.99 -19.00 -11.16
C LYS A 94 -10.96 -19.76 -9.85
N ASN A 95 -10.99 -21.09 -9.92
CA ASN A 95 -10.86 -21.94 -8.75
C ASN A 95 -9.41 -21.98 -8.27
N VAL A 96 -9.22 -21.85 -6.96
CA VAL A 96 -7.97 -22.25 -6.32
C VAL A 96 -7.94 -23.78 -6.26
N GLU A 97 -7.07 -24.39 -7.05
CA GLU A 97 -6.94 -25.86 -7.12
C GLU A 97 -6.26 -26.42 -5.87
N ALA A 98 -5.27 -25.70 -5.33
CA ALA A 98 -4.65 -26.03 -4.07
C ALA A 98 -4.23 -24.78 -3.29
N PHE A 99 -4.55 -24.78 -2.00
CA PHE A 99 -4.16 -23.75 -1.04
C PHE A 99 -3.34 -24.41 0.06
N TYR A 100 -2.03 -24.17 0.06
CA TYR A 100 -1.10 -24.73 1.04
C TYR A 100 -0.76 -23.67 2.08
N TYR A 101 -0.74 -24.06 3.35
CA TYR A 101 -0.44 -23.11 4.41
C TYR A 101 0.19 -23.77 5.65
N TYR A 102 0.94 -22.96 6.40
CA TYR A 102 1.31 -23.18 7.79
C TYR A 102 0.83 -21.99 8.60
N VAL A 103 0.30 -22.25 9.79
CA VAL A 103 0.01 -21.25 10.81
C VAL A 103 0.61 -21.77 12.11
N ASP A 104 1.83 -21.33 12.38
CA ASP A 104 2.56 -21.75 13.57
C ASP A 104 2.34 -20.73 14.69
N TYR A 105 2.07 -21.26 15.88
CA TYR A 105 1.74 -20.46 17.05
C TYR A 105 2.22 -21.12 18.33
N TYR A 106 2.46 -20.31 19.35
CA TYR A 106 2.64 -20.78 20.72
C TYR A 106 1.27 -20.86 21.40
N GLU A 107 0.89 -22.04 21.89
CA GLU A 107 -0.23 -22.17 22.81
C GLU A 107 0.20 -21.70 24.21
N MET A 108 -0.67 -20.98 24.90
CA MET A 108 -0.38 -20.43 26.21
C MET A 108 -1.60 -20.61 27.12
N ASP A 109 -1.36 -20.94 28.39
CA ASP A 109 -2.43 -20.94 29.41
C ASP A 109 -3.00 -19.53 29.60
N LYS A 110 -2.13 -18.52 29.52
CA LYS A 110 -2.47 -17.10 29.65
C LYS A 110 -1.46 -16.24 28.87
N LEU A 111 -1.95 -15.22 28.18
CA LEU A 111 -1.07 -14.23 27.55
C LEU A 111 -0.32 -13.39 28.60
N PRO A 112 0.93 -13.00 28.31
CA PRO A 112 1.58 -11.90 29.03
C PRO A 112 0.70 -10.66 29.09
N ALA A 113 0.83 -9.89 30.16
CA ALA A 113 0.14 -8.61 30.29
C ALA A 113 0.51 -7.67 29.14
N ASP A 114 -0.42 -6.78 28.78
CA ASP A 114 -0.22 -5.67 27.85
C ASP A 114 0.15 -6.05 26.40
N LEU A 115 0.01 -7.33 26.00
CA LEU A 115 0.09 -7.72 24.59
C LEU A 115 -1.11 -7.20 23.80
N GLY A 116 -0.82 -6.45 22.74
CA GLY A 116 -1.82 -5.97 21.81
C GLY A 116 -2.39 -7.07 20.90
N ARG A 117 -3.25 -6.64 19.98
CA ARG A 117 -3.82 -7.43 18.89
C ARG A 117 -3.36 -6.86 17.56
N PHE A 118 -2.88 -7.74 16.69
CA PHE A 118 -2.44 -7.38 15.36
C PHE A 118 -3.63 -6.99 14.50
N HIS A 119 -3.49 -5.91 13.74
CA HIS A 119 -4.48 -5.46 12.78
C HIS A 119 -3.80 -5.12 11.47
N ALA A 120 -4.55 -5.28 10.38
CA ALA A 120 -4.13 -4.81 9.09
C ALA A 120 -5.34 -4.46 8.21
N TRP A 121 -5.20 -3.41 7.43
CA TRP A 121 -6.29 -2.94 6.59
C TRP A 121 -5.77 -2.46 5.24
N PHE A 122 -6.41 -2.96 4.19
CA PHE A 122 -6.19 -2.50 2.83
C PHE A 122 -7.08 -1.31 2.49
N ASN A 123 -6.47 -0.26 1.95
CA ASN A 123 -7.16 0.82 1.28
C ASN A 123 -6.74 0.94 -0.19
N ARG A 124 -7.62 1.50 -1.02
CA ARG A 124 -7.35 1.88 -2.40
C ARG A 124 -8.11 3.15 -2.73
N GLU A 125 -7.46 4.03 -3.48
CA GLU A 125 -8.07 5.20 -4.05
C GLU A 125 -7.52 5.44 -5.47
N LEU A 126 -8.40 5.79 -6.40
CA LEU A 126 -7.96 6.52 -7.59
C LEU A 126 -8.09 7.99 -7.23
N THR A 127 -6.96 8.64 -6.94
CA THR A 127 -6.96 10.01 -6.42
C THR A 127 -7.44 10.98 -7.50
N GLN A 128 -7.82 12.19 -7.09
CA GLN A 128 -8.34 13.22 -7.97
C GLN A 128 -7.46 14.45 -7.94
N THR A 129 -7.41 15.18 -9.05
CA THR A 129 -6.72 16.46 -9.13
C THR A 129 -7.72 17.62 -9.09
N ASP A 130 -7.24 18.82 -8.74
CA ASP A 130 -8.01 20.05 -8.85
C ASP A 130 -8.30 20.35 -10.34
N SER A 131 -9.58 20.53 -10.68
CA SER A 131 -10.00 20.75 -12.08
C SER A 131 -9.52 22.06 -12.70
N VAL A 132 -9.09 23.03 -11.88
CA VAL A 132 -8.63 24.35 -12.31
C VAL A 132 -7.11 24.39 -12.45
N MET A 133 -6.38 23.87 -11.45
CA MET A 133 -4.91 23.84 -11.46
C MET A 133 -4.33 22.67 -12.27
N GLY A 134 -5.06 21.56 -12.36
CA GLY A 134 -4.57 20.31 -12.94
C GLY A 134 -3.43 19.68 -12.14
N GLU A 135 -2.74 18.74 -12.77
CA GLU A 135 -1.59 18.01 -12.20
C GLU A 135 -0.32 18.87 -12.20
N ASN A 136 -0.31 19.93 -11.38
CA ASN A 136 0.75 20.93 -11.31
C ASN A 136 1.91 20.53 -10.39
N GLU A 137 2.48 19.34 -10.62
CA GLU A 137 3.68 18.90 -9.90
C GLU A 137 4.91 19.69 -10.36
N TRP A 138 5.84 19.97 -9.43
CA TRP A 138 7.07 20.75 -9.69
C TRP A 138 6.85 22.13 -10.32
N ASP A 139 5.71 22.77 -10.02
CA ASP A 139 5.33 24.07 -10.57
C ASP A 139 5.28 24.12 -12.13
N VAL A 140 5.16 22.98 -12.81
CA VAL A 140 5.26 22.89 -14.29
C VAL A 140 4.17 23.70 -15.01
N LEU A 141 3.00 23.84 -14.40
CA LEU A 141 1.85 24.60 -14.91
C LEU A 141 1.71 25.99 -14.25
N GLY A 142 2.61 26.34 -13.32
CA GLY A 142 2.62 27.61 -12.59
C GLY A 142 2.88 27.44 -11.09
N PRO A 143 2.81 28.50 -10.28
CA PRO A 143 3.08 28.43 -8.84
C PRO A 143 2.12 27.47 -8.10
N THR A 144 2.68 26.60 -7.27
CA THR A 144 1.94 25.73 -6.34
C THR A 144 1.50 26.46 -5.08
N MET A 145 0.60 25.82 -4.33
CA MET A 145 0.10 26.28 -3.04
C MET A 145 0.37 25.22 -1.97
N PRO A 146 0.69 25.60 -0.73
CA PRO A 146 0.96 24.64 0.32
C PRO A 146 -0.31 23.98 0.84
N ASN A 147 -0.25 22.66 1.04
CA ASN A 147 -1.24 21.94 1.85
C ASN A 147 -0.94 22.13 3.33
N LYS A 148 -1.86 22.77 4.04
CA LYS A 148 -1.69 23.07 5.48
C LYS A 148 -2.53 22.17 6.37
N THR A 149 -3.56 21.54 5.83
CA THR A 149 -4.58 20.84 6.64
C THR A 149 -4.53 19.33 6.48
N GLY A 150 -3.90 18.82 5.41
CA GLY A 150 -3.96 17.43 5.02
C GLY A 150 -5.34 17.01 4.49
N GLU A 151 -6.22 17.98 4.19
CA GLU A 151 -7.51 17.71 3.57
C GLU A 151 -7.29 17.21 2.13
N GLY A 152 -7.96 16.12 1.79
CA GLY A 152 -7.79 15.45 0.49
C GLY A 152 -6.60 14.48 0.42
N ASN A 153 -5.76 14.38 1.45
CA ASN A 153 -4.68 13.39 1.45
C ASN A 153 -5.22 11.96 1.37
N TYR A 154 -4.47 11.08 0.71
CA TYR A 154 -4.75 9.65 0.69
C TYR A 154 -4.69 9.06 2.10
N LEU A 155 -5.71 8.30 2.48
CA LEU A 155 -5.81 7.70 3.81
C LEU A 155 -5.04 6.36 3.86
N ILE A 156 -3.99 6.29 4.68
CA ILE A 156 -3.29 5.03 4.97
C ILE A 156 -3.96 4.30 6.14
N ALA A 157 -4.29 5.01 7.22
CA ALA A 157 -4.95 4.43 8.39
C ALA A 157 -5.77 5.46 9.17
N ASP A 158 -6.94 5.06 9.68
CA ASP A 158 -7.74 5.80 10.67
C ASP A 158 -8.11 4.83 11.81
N ILE A 159 -7.42 4.97 12.93
CA ILE A 159 -7.41 4.01 14.03
C ILE A 159 -7.93 4.68 15.29
N ARG A 160 -8.82 3.99 16.03
CA ARG A 160 -9.33 4.42 17.33
C ARG A 160 -9.00 3.40 18.41
N GLY A 161 -8.47 3.87 19.53
CA GLY A 161 -7.99 3.07 20.65
C GLY A 161 -6.52 3.35 20.94
N LYS A 162 -5.95 2.62 21.90
CA LYS A 162 -4.53 2.71 22.27
C LYS A 162 -3.73 1.68 21.49
N GLY A 163 -2.57 2.05 20.95
CA GLY A 163 -1.81 1.15 20.10
C GLY A 163 -0.50 1.71 19.55
N SER A 164 0.01 1.01 18.54
CA SER A 164 1.19 1.41 17.79
C SER A 164 1.08 0.99 16.33
N PHE A 165 1.42 1.90 15.42
CA PHE A 165 1.56 1.62 14.00
C PHE A 165 2.96 1.07 13.71
N VAL A 166 3.03 -0.02 12.94
CA VAL A 166 4.27 -0.79 12.75
C VAL A 166 4.66 -0.99 11.29
N GLY A 167 3.89 -0.45 10.35
CA GLY A 167 4.34 -0.35 8.96
C GLY A 167 3.24 -0.26 7.91
N VAL A 168 3.70 -0.13 6.68
CA VAL A 168 2.86 -0.05 5.49
C VAL A 168 3.55 -0.69 4.29
N ASN A 169 2.78 -1.45 3.51
CA ASN A 169 3.06 -1.70 2.11
C ASN A 169 2.31 -0.66 1.29
N TYR A 170 3.00 0.09 0.43
CA TYR A 170 2.44 1.18 -0.39
C TYR A 170 2.68 0.91 -1.87
N TYR A 171 1.61 0.99 -2.65
CA TYR A 171 1.57 0.63 -4.05
C TYR A 171 1.05 1.82 -4.85
N VAL A 172 1.91 2.38 -5.69
CA VAL A 172 1.52 3.45 -6.61
C VAL A 172 1.49 2.93 -8.03
N HIS A 173 0.41 3.19 -8.76
CA HIS A 173 0.39 3.10 -10.21
C HIS A 173 0.20 4.52 -10.78
N CYS A 174 1.31 5.08 -11.24
CA CYS A 174 1.38 6.43 -11.80
C CYS A 174 1.03 6.39 -13.31
N PRO A 175 0.04 7.18 -13.78
CA PRO A 175 -0.32 7.28 -15.18
C PRO A 175 0.54 8.31 -15.95
N SER A 176 1.48 8.99 -15.30
CA SER A 176 2.33 10.03 -15.88
C SER A 176 3.81 9.68 -15.75
N PRO A 177 4.70 10.12 -16.67
CA PRO A 177 6.13 10.02 -16.46
C PRO A 177 6.65 10.98 -15.37
N MET A 178 5.84 11.94 -14.90
CA MET A 178 6.17 12.83 -13.79
C MET A 178 6.45 12.05 -12.49
N TRP A 179 7.32 12.59 -11.63
CA TRP A 179 7.58 12.02 -10.31
C TRP A 179 6.30 12.01 -9.48
N TYR A 180 5.97 10.87 -8.87
CA TYR A 180 4.71 10.71 -8.14
C TYR A 180 4.79 11.12 -6.67
N GLY A 181 6.00 11.33 -6.16
CA GLY A 181 6.28 11.15 -4.74
C GLY A 181 6.70 12.40 -3.98
N GLU A 182 6.43 13.60 -4.48
CA GLU A 182 6.64 14.84 -3.69
C GLU A 182 5.68 14.95 -2.49
N GLY A 183 4.69 14.07 -2.38
CA GLY A 183 3.67 14.17 -1.35
C GLY A 183 4.19 13.87 0.07
N ASP A 184 3.89 14.78 1.01
CA ASP A 184 4.28 14.66 2.42
C ASP A 184 3.42 13.60 3.14
N ASP A 185 4.02 12.80 4.02
CA ASP A 185 3.26 12.12 5.07
C ASP A 185 2.78 13.11 6.13
N MET A 186 1.51 12.98 6.53
CA MET A 186 0.89 13.79 7.58
C MET A 186 0.16 12.87 8.56
N ILE A 187 0.65 12.84 9.80
CA ILE A 187 0.22 11.91 10.84
C ILE A 187 -0.33 12.69 12.02
N PHE A 188 -1.60 12.46 12.35
CA PHE A 188 -2.34 13.09 13.43
C PHE A 188 -2.51 12.09 14.57
N ILE A 189 -1.95 12.41 15.74
CA ILE A 189 -2.00 11.56 16.92
C ILE A 189 -3.05 12.11 17.89
N ASP A 190 -3.86 11.22 18.46
CA ASP A 190 -4.80 11.50 19.55
C ASP A 190 -5.79 12.66 19.32
N GLY A 191 -6.14 12.90 18.05
CA GLY A 191 -7.15 13.88 17.63
C GLY A 191 -6.62 15.31 17.54
N GLU A 192 -5.31 15.49 17.44
CA GLU A 192 -4.70 16.79 17.16
C GLU A 192 -5.20 17.37 15.83
N LYS A 193 -5.33 18.71 15.78
CA LYS A 193 -5.83 19.43 14.60
C LYS A 193 -4.78 19.61 13.52
N GLU A 194 -3.54 19.81 13.93
CA GLU A 194 -2.37 19.89 13.06
C GLU A 194 -1.67 18.53 13.07
N PRO A 195 -0.98 18.14 11.99
CA PRO A 195 -0.23 16.89 11.98
C PRO A 195 0.89 16.95 13.02
N THR A 196 0.91 15.97 13.92
CA THR A 196 1.95 15.80 14.94
C THR A 196 3.29 15.47 14.29
N LEU A 197 3.26 14.63 13.24
CA LEU A 197 4.40 14.30 12.41
C LEU A 197 4.10 14.74 10.98
N LYS A 198 5.03 15.49 10.39
CA LYS A 198 4.96 15.96 9.00
C LYS A 198 6.26 15.60 8.29
N GLY A 199 6.13 14.95 7.14
CA GLY A 199 7.22 14.57 6.25
C GLY A 199 7.67 15.67 5.30
N THR A 200 8.41 15.24 4.28
CA THR A 200 8.99 16.09 3.24
C THR A 200 8.85 15.53 1.81
N GLY A 201 8.30 14.32 1.68
CA GLY A 201 8.20 13.58 0.44
C GLY A 201 7.91 12.11 0.70
N THR A 202 7.36 11.43 -0.29
CA THR A 202 7.00 10.01 -0.21
C THR A 202 8.27 9.16 -0.16
N GLU A 203 9.25 9.41 -1.04
CA GLU A 203 10.51 8.67 -1.02
C GLU A 203 11.29 8.91 0.28
N ASP A 204 11.16 10.10 0.85
CA ASP A 204 11.79 10.49 2.11
C ASP A 204 11.18 9.72 3.27
N TYR A 205 9.84 9.60 3.34
CA TYR A 205 9.15 8.71 4.28
C TYR A 205 9.66 7.27 4.15
N PHE A 206 9.90 6.79 2.94
CA PHE A 206 10.45 5.45 2.69
C PHE A 206 11.98 5.35 2.82
N ASN A 207 12.64 6.30 3.51
CA ASN A 207 14.07 6.35 3.79
C ASN A 207 14.96 6.31 2.53
N THR A 208 14.47 6.91 1.45
CA THR A 208 15.22 7.11 0.22
C THR A 208 15.28 8.61 -0.10
N SER A 209 15.73 9.01 -1.30
CA SER A 209 15.83 10.42 -1.70
C SER A 209 15.99 10.55 -3.20
N TRP A 210 15.73 11.76 -3.73
CA TRP A 210 15.97 12.13 -5.13
C TRP A 210 15.17 11.29 -6.13
N SER A 211 13.87 11.12 -5.87
CA SER A 211 12.92 10.48 -6.80
C SER A 211 13.40 9.11 -7.32
N PRO A 212 13.75 8.16 -6.44
CA PRO A 212 14.43 6.93 -6.84
C PRO A 212 13.49 6.01 -7.63
N LYS A 213 14.09 5.18 -8.49
CA LYS A 213 13.40 4.05 -9.16
C LYS A 213 14.28 2.81 -9.24
N THR A 214 15.08 2.60 -8.20
CA THR A 214 16.02 1.48 -8.07
C THR A 214 15.45 0.47 -7.09
N ILE A 215 15.49 -0.82 -7.45
CA ILE A 215 15.17 -1.90 -6.50
C ILE A 215 16.17 -1.85 -5.35
N TYR A 216 15.66 -1.72 -4.13
CA TYR A 216 16.45 -1.70 -2.92
C TYR A 216 15.65 -2.33 -1.79
N GLN A 217 16.17 -3.37 -1.15
CA GLN A 217 15.44 -4.13 -0.14
C GLN A 217 16.27 -4.25 1.13
N THR A 218 15.70 -3.78 2.23
CA THR A 218 16.27 -3.94 3.58
C THR A 218 15.26 -4.62 4.49
N PRO A 219 15.67 -5.08 5.69
CA PRO A 219 14.74 -5.63 6.66
C PRO A 219 13.56 -4.69 7.01
N GLN A 220 13.75 -3.37 7.01
CA GLN A 220 12.71 -2.44 7.49
C GLN A 220 12.08 -1.59 6.39
N PHE A 221 12.79 -1.27 5.31
CA PHE A 221 12.24 -0.45 4.24
C PHE A 221 12.81 -0.84 2.87
N GLY A 222 12.16 -0.39 1.80
CA GLY A 222 12.68 -0.58 0.45
C GLY A 222 11.68 -0.38 -0.66
N ALA A 223 12.15 -0.55 -1.89
CA ALA A 223 11.37 -0.63 -3.12
C ALA A 223 11.52 -2.05 -3.70
N ALA A 224 10.50 -2.88 -3.53
CA ALA A 224 10.52 -4.28 -3.96
C ALA A 224 10.12 -4.46 -5.43
N ARG A 225 9.38 -3.51 -5.98
CA ARG A 225 9.04 -3.40 -7.39
C ARG A 225 9.11 -1.93 -7.76
N VAL A 226 9.77 -1.61 -8.85
CA VAL A 226 9.90 -0.24 -9.37
C VAL A 226 9.32 -0.18 -10.77
N ASN A 227 9.04 1.01 -11.29
CA ASN A 227 8.45 1.18 -12.61
C ASN A 227 9.34 0.70 -13.76
N THR A 228 10.65 0.52 -13.52
CA THR A 228 11.58 -0.01 -14.53
C THR A 228 11.24 -1.47 -14.85
N THR A 229 10.98 -1.73 -16.12
CA THR A 229 10.79 -3.08 -16.67
C THR A 229 11.69 -3.24 -17.89
N ASP A 230 11.81 -4.45 -18.44
CA ASP A 230 12.48 -4.67 -19.74
C ASP A 230 11.81 -3.89 -20.88
N ASP A 231 10.60 -3.35 -20.66
CA ASP A 231 9.97 -2.38 -21.54
C ASP A 231 10.61 -0.99 -21.36
N ALA A 232 11.43 -0.62 -22.35
CA ALA A 232 12.11 0.67 -22.40
C ALA A 232 11.17 1.88 -22.33
N TYR A 233 9.92 1.74 -22.78
CA TYR A 233 8.95 2.83 -22.75
C TYR A 233 8.37 3.04 -21.34
N LEU A 234 8.04 1.95 -20.62
CA LEU A 234 7.59 2.05 -19.22
C LEU A 234 8.69 2.56 -18.28
N SER A 235 9.94 2.54 -18.76
CA SER A 235 11.09 3.12 -18.04
C SER A 235 11.19 4.64 -18.17
N ASN A 236 10.31 5.30 -18.93
CA ASN A 236 10.25 6.76 -19.06
C ASN A 236 9.75 7.42 -17.77
N GLY A 237 10.61 8.21 -17.12
CA GLY A 237 10.31 8.83 -15.84
C GLY A 237 9.86 7.80 -14.80
N TRP A 238 8.71 8.04 -14.17
CA TRP A 238 8.09 7.17 -13.15
C TRP A 238 6.75 6.56 -13.57
N LEU A 239 6.50 6.49 -14.89
CA LEU A 239 5.29 5.92 -15.44
C LEU A 239 5.16 4.43 -15.08
N GLY A 240 4.01 4.02 -14.53
CA GLY A 240 3.73 2.63 -14.19
C GLY A 240 3.70 2.38 -12.69
N ARG A 241 4.08 1.17 -12.27
CA ARG A 241 3.83 0.67 -10.91
C ARG A 241 5.10 0.67 -10.05
N THR A 242 4.99 1.10 -8.80
CA THR A 242 6.08 1.04 -7.82
C THR A 242 5.54 0.61 -6.46
N HIS A 243 6.13 -0.43 -5.88
CA HIS A 243 5.87 -0.92 -4.53
C HIS A 243 7.03 -0.54 -3.62
N VAL A 244 6.72 0.32 -2.66
CA VAL A 244 7.60 0.67 -1.55
C VAL A 244 7.00 0.21 -0.23
N TYR A 245 7.86 -0.09 0.74
CA TYR A 245 7.45 -0.51 2.07
C TYR A 245 8.31 0.15 3.14
N ARG A 246 7.70 0.38 4.30
CA ARG A 246 8.40 0.75 5.54
C ARG A 246 7.70 0.08 6.71
N PHE A 247 8.49 -0.61 7.53
CA PHE A 247 8.07 -1.29 8.74
C PHE A 247 8.73 -0.61 9.93
N ASN A 248 7.91 0.14 10.67
CA ASN A 248 8.29 0.85 11.89
C ASN A 248 8.44 -0.13 13.07
N ILE A 249 9.35 -1.10 12.95
CA ILE A 249 9.55 -2.15 13.96
C ILE A 249 10.37 -1.61 15.14
N THR A 250 11.45 -0.89 14.84
CA THR A 250 12.33 -0.28 15.86
C THR A 250 11.90 1.13 16.24
N ASP A 251 11.03 1.75 15.44
CA ASP A 251 10.51 3.10 15.57
C ASP A 251 8.96 3.15 15.45
N PRO A 252 8.16 2.34 16.20
CA PRO A 252 6.71 2.37 16.07
C PRO A 252 6.11 3.75 16.39
N ILE A 253 5.02 4.10 15.73
CA ILE A 253 4.28 5.33 16.00
C ILE A 253 3.18 5.02 17.02
N TYR A 254 3.36 5.46 18.26
CA TYR A 254 2.46 5.19 19.37
C TYR A 254 1.32 6.21 19.45
N PHE A 255 0.17 5.77 19.96
CA PHE A 255 -1.01 6.60 20.18
C PHE A 255 -1.84 6.05 21.34
N ASP A 256 -2.44 6.92 22.16
CA ASP A 256 -3.25 6.52 23.32
C ASP A 256 -4.76 6.48 23.03
N LYS A 257 -5.23 7.28 22.07
CA LYS A 257 -6.64 7.43 21.71
C LYS A 257 -6.92 7.17 20.24
N SER A 258 -6.05 7.63 19.34
CA SER A 258 -6.28 7.50 17.90
C SER A 258 -5.04 7.82 17.07
N LEU A 259 -4.98 7.26 15.87
CA LEU A 259 -4.01 7.62 14.85
C LEU A 259 -4.73 7.83 13.52
N LYS A 260 -4.51 8.97 12.87
CA LYS A 260 -4.84 9.17 11.47
C LYS A 260 -3.54 9.38 10.69
N PHE A 261 -3.18 8.43 9.85
CA PHE A 261 -2.02 8.53 8.96
C PHE A 261 -2.52 8.74 7.53
N THR A 262 -2.16 9.89 6.98
CA THR A 262 -2.39 10.24 5.58
C THR A 262 -1.09 10.55 4.85
N ILE A 263 -1.10 10.50 3.52
CA ILE A 263 0.00 10.95 2.67
C ILE A 263 -0.57 11.71 1.48
N GLU A 264 0.09 12.79 1.05
CA GLU A 264 -0.35 13.48 -0.16
C GLU A 264 -0.11 12.63 -1.41
N HIS A 265 -0.91 12.85 -2.46
CA HIS A 265 -0.74 12.20 -3.75
C HIS A 265 -0.15 13.19 -4.78
N GLY A 266 1.17 13.38 -4.68
CA GLY A 266 1.87 14.54 -5.27
C GLY A 266 1.74 15.79 -4.39
N HIS A 267 2.60 16.78 -4.60
CA HIS A 267 2.64 18.00 -3.78
C HIS A 267 1.25 18.65 -3.72
N ASN A 268 0.71 18.90 -2.52
CA ASN A 268 -0.62 19.47 -2.35
C ASN A 268 -1.71 18.69 -3.11
N ASN A 269 -1.62 17.36 -3.11
CA ASN A 269 -2.63 16.46 -3.68
C ASN A 269 -2.89 16.72 -5.17
N ASN A 270 -1.87 17.11 -5.93
CA ASN A 270 -2.06 17.54 -7.31
C ASN A 270 -2.19 16.38 -8.33
N LEU A 271 -1.71 15.16 -8.03
CA LEU A 271 -1.64 14.06 -9.00
C LEU A 271 -2.83 13.10 -8.92
N VAL A 272 -3.25 12.59 -10.08
CA VAL A 272 -4.12 11.42 -10.20
C VAL A 272 -3.26 10.15 -10.18
N LEU A 273 -3.37 9.37 -9.12
CA LEU A 273 -2.63 8.13 -8.89
C LEU A 273 -3.61 7.00 -8.53
N ASP A 274 -3.40 5.79 -9.04
CA ASP A 274 -4.04 4.59 -8.48
C ASP A 274 -3.19 4.12 -7.29
N LEU A 275 -3.57 4.58 -6.10
CA LEU A 275 -2.90 4.28 -4.84
C LEU A 275 -3.58 3.13 -4.11
N ARG A 276 -2.75 2.29 -3.51
CA ARG A 276 -3.18 1.22 -2.61
C ARG A 276 -2.22 1.12 -1.46
N SER A 277 -2.72 0.74 -0.30
CA SER A 277 -1.87 0.49 0.86
C SER A 277 -2.42 -0.63 1.70
N VAL A 278 -1.53 -1.31 2.43
CA VAL A 278 -1.92 -2.13 3.57
C VAL A 278 -1.17 -1.60 4.78
N ALA A 279 -1.91 -1.01 5.72
CA ALA A 279 -1.41 -0.56 7.01
C ALA A 279 -1.36 -1.74 7.99
N TYR A 280 -0.34 -1.78 8.85
CA TYR A 280 -0.16 -2.79 9.90
C TYR A 280 0.03 -2.10 11.26
N TRP A 281 -0.70 -2.53 12.28
CA TRP A 281 -0.62 -1.93 13.62
C TRP A 281 -1.01 -2.92 14.73
N TYR A 282 -0.75 -2.55 15.97
CA TYR A 282 -1.27 -3.23 17.16
C TYR A 282 -2.19 -2.30 17.94
N GLN A 283 -3.22 -2.85 18.56
CA GLN A 283 -4.06 -2.15 19.53
C GLN A 283 -4.20 -2.95 20.82
N SER A 284 -4.50 -2.29 21.93
CA SER A 284 -4.71 -2.94 23.23
C SER A 284 -5.83 -3.99 23.21
N THR A 285 -6.82 -3.84 22.33
CA THR A 285 -7.92 -4.80 22.12
C THR A 285 -8.14 -5.05 20.64
N ALA A 286 -8.78 -6.17 20.31
CA ALA A 286 -9.25 -6.43 18.95
C ALA A 286 -10.38 -5.47 18.60
N SER A 287 -10.30 -4.86 17.42
CA SER A 287 -11.34 -4.01 16.86
C SER A 287 -11.59 -4.37 15.40
N ALA A 288 -12.76 -4.00 14.87
CA ALA A 288 -13.09 -4.25 13.48
C ALA A 288 -12.44 -3.18 12.59
N VAL A 289 -11.77 -3.60 11.52
CA VAL A 289 -11.30 -2.69 10.48
C VAL A 289 -12.43 -2.37 9.49
N PRO A 290 -12.32 -1.28 8.72
CA PRO A 290 -13.31 -0.97 7.68
C PRO A 290 -13.47 -2.13 6.70
N THR A 291 -14.68 -2.28 6.16
CA THR A 291 -14.95 -3.29 5.13
C THR A 291 -14.20 -2.92 3.86
N LEU A 292 -13.62 -3.93 3.20
CA LEU A 292 -12.95 -3.71 1.92
C LEU A 292 -13.93 -3.21 0.86
N LEU A 293 -13.46 -2.32 -0.01
CA LEU A 293 -14.15 -1.98 -1.26
C LEU A 293 -14.49 -3.26 -2.02
N PRO A 294 -15.64 -3.38 -2.70
CA PRO A 294 -15.97 -4.59 -3.46
C PRO A 294 -14.97 -4.83 -4.59
N LEU A 295 -14.86 -6.06 -5.08
CA LEU A 295 -13.84 -6.44 -6.08
C LEU A 295 -13.86 -5.55 -7.34
N VAL A 296 -15.05 -5.10 -7.78
CA VAL A 296 -15.20 -4.21 -8.93
C VAL A 296 -14.43 -2.89 -8.75
N ASP A 297 -14.40 -2.38 -7.52
CA ASP A 297 -13.74 -1.13 -7.13
C ASP A 297 -12.27 -1.34 -6.74
N ARG A 298 -11.75 -2.57 -6.83
CA ARG A 298 -10.33 -2.91 -6.60
C ARG A 298 -9.61 -3.34 -7.88
N LYS A 299 -10.29 -3.29 -9.03
CA LYS A 299 -9.71 -3.66 -10.32
C LYS A 299 -8.48 -2.81 -10.65
N LEU A 300 -7.57 -3.41 -11.42
CA LEU A 300 -6.35 -2.75 -11.84
C LEU A 300 -6.64 -1.75 -12.95
N MET A 301 -6.03 -0.56 -12.86
CA MET A 301 -5.97 0.34 -14.00
C MET A 301 -5.04 -0.24 -15.08
N PRO A 302 -5.35 -0.04 -16.37
CA PRO A 302 -4.46 -0.44 -17.46
C PRO A 302 -3.17 0.38 -17.44
N MET A 303 -2.08 -0.20 -17.95
CA MET A 303 -0.85 0.55 -18.18
C MET A 303 -1.09 1.59 -19.29
N ILE A 304 -0.60 2.82 -19.09
CA ILE A 304 -0.59 3.83 -20.14
C ILE A 304 0.37 3.40 -21.24
N SER A 305 -0.11 3.36 -22.49
CA SER A 305 0.66 2.89 -23.63
C SER A 305 1.24 4.03 -24.47
N PRO A 306 2.21 3.76 -25.37
CA PRO A 306 2.70 4.76 -26.32
C PRO A 306 1.60 5.40 -27.16
N VAL A 307 0.49 4.68 -27.42
CA VAL A 307 -0.66 5.19 -28.16
C VAL A 307 -1.40 6.25 -27.37
N ASP A 308 -1.51 6.09 -26.05
CA ASP A 308 -2.18 7.06 -25.18
C ASP A 308 -1.37 8.35 -25.09
N ILE A 309 -0.05 8.24 -24.87
CA ILE A 309 0.85 9.40 -24.88
C ILE A 309 0.84 10.10 -26.24
N HIS A 310 0.76 9.37 -27.35
CA HIS A 310 0.68 9.99 -28.68
C HIS A 310 -0.59 10.83 -28.86
N LYS A 311 -1.73 10.39 -28.30
CA LYS A 311 -2.97 11.17 -28.29
C LYS A 311 -2.83 12.44 -27.43
N TRP A 312 -2.17 12.35 -26.28
CA TRP A 312 -1.91 13.53 -25.42
C TRP A 312 -1.04 14.56 -26.15
N ARG A 313 0.02 14.09 -26.84
CA ARG A 313 0.86 14.93 -27.69
C ARG A 313 0.04 15.63 -28.78
N ASP A 314 -0.85 14.92 -29.47
CA ASP A 314 -1.72 15.54 -30.50
C ASP A 314 -2.64 16.63 -29.90
N ALA A 315 -3.23 16.37 -28.73
CA ALA A 315 -4.04 17.36 -28.02
C ALA A 315 -3.21 18.62 -27.66
N TRP A 316 -2.00 18.45 -27.13
CA TRP A 316 -1.08 19.54 -26.81
C TRP A 316 -0.65 20.32 -28.07
N ARG A 317 -0.39 19.64 -29.19
CA ARG A 317 -0.06 20.33 -30.45
C ARG A 317 -1.22 21.19 -30.95
N LYS A 318 -2.46 20.70 -30.83
CA LYS A 318 -3.66 21.44 -31.21
C LYS A 318 -3.91 22.65 -30.31
N SER A 319 -3.69 22.53 -28.99
CA SER A 319 -3.90 23.64 -28.05
C SER A 319 -2.90 24.79 -28.25
N ASN A 320 -1.67 24.47 -28.64
CA ASN A 320 -0.62 25.46 -28.88
C ASN A 320 -0.72 26.19 -30.22
N LYS A 321 -1.72 25.86 -31.07
CA LYS A 321 -2.01 26.54 -32.36
C LYS A 321 -0.80 26.73 -33.30
N ALA A 322 0.30 26.01 -33.07
CA ALA A 322 1.54 26.21 -33.79
C ALA A 322 1.62 25.30 -35.02
N GLY A 323 2.41 25.72 -36.00
CA GLY A 323 2.46 25.14 -37.35
C GLY A 323 2.88 23.66 -37.43
N THR A 324 3.15 23.20 -38.64
CA THR A 324 3.42 21.77 -38.92
C THR A 324 4.71 21.23 -38.28
N LYS A 325 5.57 22.08 -37.73
CA LYS A 325 6.85 21.72 -37.10
C LYS A 325 6.83 22.02 -35.60
N MET A 326 6.32 21.09 -34.81
CA MET A 326 6.43 21.12 -33.34
C MET A 326 7.26 19.93 -32.84
N TRP A 327 8.21 20.21 -31.95
CA TRP A 327 9.10 19.25 -31.32
C TRP A 327 8.46 18.57 -30.10
N GLY A 328 7.86 19.33 -29.18
CA GLY A 328 7.27 18.85 -27.91
C GLY A 328 7.91 19.43 -26.65
N ALA A 329 8.67 20.52 -26.75
CA ALA A 329 9.32 21.21 -25.63
C ALA A 329 9.27 22.75 -25.78
N GLU A 330 8.40 23.24 -26.66
CA GLU A 330 8.10 24.67 -26.86
C GLU A 330 7.40 25.28 -25.66
#